data_AF-A0A7C3J4L0-F1
#
_entry.id   AF-A0A7C3J4L0-F1
#
_cell.length_a   1.000
_cell.length_b   1.000
_cell.length_c   1.000
_cell.angle_alpha   90.00
_cell.angle_beta   90.00
_cell.angle_gamma   90.00
#
_symmetry.space_group_name_H-M   'P 1'
#
loop_
_entity.id
_entity.type
_entity.pdbx_description
1 polymer ?
#
loop_
_entity_poly.entity_id
_entity_poly.type
_entity_poly.pdbx_seq_one_letter_code
_entity_poly.pdbx_strand_id
1 'polypeptide(L)'
;MKRLLALACCVFSQSGPVLAGQVNWDASLREMGYLFLHISNINVVNGLNLTREQAGRLMQLALQVEEVAAPPPTFRAAMPPELEEVRKSWLELRALLLKGEAVPKELEDRVNQGRVVESKIVRSTLRSVPAAINTNCVSCHAAPSPGQSEPMSAPAGSGTKKLLDLAHLEGVYGKRGIWKFVQLSQQVNDLLTEPQRAILDRFACCLVPPQKLSDPVRAGQAEAGDKALDLLRKVRSCPEALWPLMREGILAHVDYFAAAVSPGAGAARKASARGTVAKALDRARTCTDVEFEMEKDALAKAAHDAIVPAPGEGPYKAAFFLLLPGSSRVYAAYLKRLK
;
A
#
# COMPACT_ATOMS: atom_id res chain seq x y z
N MET A 1 -2.37 -77.96 31.72
CA MET A 1 -2.65 -76.82 32.61
C MET A 1 -1.50 -75.83 32.46
N LYS A 2 -1.63 -74.86 31.55
CA LYS A 2 -1.98 -73.44 31.83
C LYS A 2 -0.92 -72.71 32.67
N ARG A 3 -0.04 -71.95 32.02
CA ARG A 3 -0.04 -70.47 32.00
C ARG A 3 1.24 -69.93 31.33
N LEU A 4 1.07 -69.45 30.10
CA LEU A 4 1.96 -68.49 29.44
C LEU A 4 1.11 -67.82 28.37
N LEU A 5 0.66 -66.59 28.60
CA LEU A 5 0.07 -65.75 27.55
C LEU A 5 0.12 -64.27 27.95
N ALA A 6 1.01 -63.59 27.24
CA ALA A 6 0.91 -62.25 26.68
C ALA A 6 0.01 -61.22 27.40
N LEU A 7 0.65 -60.26 28.05
CA LEU A 7 0.11 -58.92 28.23
C LEU A 7 0.13 -58.23 26.86
N ALA A 8 -1.02 -58.17 26.19
CA ALA A 8 -1.19 -57.32 25.02
C ALA A 8 -1.24 -55.85 25.49
N CYS A 9 -0.23 -55.07 25.11
CA CYS A 9 -0.28 -53.62 25.14
C CYS A 9 -1.42 -53.13 24.23
N CYS A 10 -2.59 -52.86 24.81
CA CYS A 10 -3.54 -51.92 24.23
C CYS A 10 -2.97 -50.51 24.39
N VAL A 11 -1.99 -50.16 23.56
CA VAL A 11 -1.78 -48.76 23.21
C VAL A 11 -3.00 -48.39 22.39
N PHE A 12 -3.98 -47.75 23.03
CA PHE A 12 -4.92 -46.92 22.32
C PHE A 12 -4.07 -45.88 21.61
N SER A 13 -3.79 -46.14 20.33
CA SER A 13 -3.50 -45.10 19.36
C SER A 13 -4.74 -44.22 19.31
N GLN A 14 -4.83 -43.26 20.22
CA GLN A 14 -5.54 -42.03 19.96
C GLN A 14 -4.76 -41.34 18.85
N SER A 15 -4.97 -41.83 17.62
CA SER A 15 -4.87 -41.02 16.43
C SER A 15 -5.97 -39.97 16.57
N GLY A 16 -5.66 -38.93 17.36
CA GLY A 16 -6.37 -37.67 17.26
C GLY A 16 -6.35 -37.23 15.81
N PRO A 17 -7.39 -36.54 15.33
CA PRO A 17 -7.39 -36.03 13.97
C PRO A 17 -6.12 -35.20 13.80
N VAL A 18 -5.29 -35.57 12.83
CA VAL A 18 -4.26 -34.69 12.28
C VAL A 18 -5.00 -33.39 11.97
N LEU A 19 -4.72 -32.32 12.72
CA LEU A 19 -5.32 -31.01 12.48
C LEU A 19 -4.94 -30.60 11.06
N ALA A 20 -5.90 -30.75 10.14
CA ALA A 20 -5.79 -30.26 8.79
C ALA A 20 -5.59 -28.73 8.85
N GLY A 21 -4.40 -28.29 8.44
CA GLY A 21 -4.13 -26.95 7.92
C GLY A 21 -4.18 -25.82 8.94
N GLN A 22 -3.13 -25.68 9.76
CA GLN A 22 -2.79 -24.34 10.23
C GLN A 22 -2.36 -23.52 9.01
N VAL A 23 -3.22 -22.62 8.53
CA VAL A 23 -2.88 -21.63 7.51
C VAL A 23 -1.56 -20.98 7.93
N ASN A 24 -0.52 -21.09 7.09
CA ASN A 24 0.71 -20.35 7.31
C ASN A 24 0.41 -18.87 7.03
N TRP A 25 -0.08 -18.20 8.06
CA TRP A 25 -0.52 -16.82 7.99
C TRP A 25 0.62 -15.87 7.64
N ASP A 26 1.84 -16.20 8.08
CA ASP A 26 3.05 -15.45 7.72
C ASP A 26 3.27 -15.45 6.21
N ALA A 27 3.22 -16.64 5.59
CA ALA A 27 3.33 -16.76 4.13
C ALA A 27 2.20 -16.03 3.41
N SER A 28 0.96 -16.15 3.89
CA SER A 28 -0.21 -15.48 3.29
C SER A 28 -0.06 -13.96 3.27
N LEU A 29 0.31 -13.37 4.41
CA LEU A 29 0.52 -11.92 4.52
C LEU A 29 1.68 -11.43 3.65
N ARG A 30 2.80 -12.18 3.61
CA ARG A 30 3.93 -11.86 2.74
C ARG A 30 3.54 -11.87 1.27
N GLU A 31 2.79 -12.88 0.82
CA GLU A 31 2.34 -12.97 -0.57
C GLU A 31 1.43 -11.79 -0.96
N MET A 32 0.44 -11.47 -0.11
CA MET A 32 -0.49 -10.37 -0.38
C MET A 32 0.20 -9.00 -0.31
N GLY A 33 1.06 -8.78 0.69
CA GLY A 33 1.84 -7.55 0.83
C GLY A 33 2.79 -7.34 -0.34
N TYR A 34 3.50 -8.39 -0.76
CA TYR A 34 4.35 -8.33 -1.96
C TYR A 34 3.53 -8.06 -3.22
N LEU A 35 2.38 -8.74 -3.41
CA LEU A 35 1.55 -8.55 -4.60
C LEU A 35 1.08 -7.10 -4.74
N PHE A 36 0.63 -6.48 -3.64
CA PHE A 36 0.26 -5.07 -3.60
C PHE A 36 1.41 -4.14 -4.00
N LEU A 37 2.61 -4.35 -3.44
CA LEU A 37 3.79 -3.56 -3.78
C LEU A 37 4.25 -3.77 -5.22
N HIS A 38 4.15 -4.99 -5.72
CA HIS A 38 4.57 -5.30 -7.08
C HIS A 38 3.62 -4.73 -8.13
N ILE A 39 2.31 -4.72 -7.87
CA ILE A 39 1.35 -3.97 -8.70
C ILE A 39 1.67 -2.47 -8.66
N SER A 40 1.99 -1.93 -7.48
CA SER A 40 2.41 -0.53 -7.34
C SER A 40 3.68 -0.22 -8.16
N ASN A 41 4.68 -1.11 -8.14
CA ASN A 41 5.88 -1.01 -8.98
C ASN A 41 5.54 -0.98 -10.48
N ILE A 42 4.64 -1.86 -10.95
CA ILE A 42 4.21 -1.86 -12.35
C ILE A 42 3.53 -0.53 -12.71
N ASN A 43 2.68 -0.01 -11.82
CA ASN A 43 2.01 1.28 -12.03
C ASN A 43 3.00 2.44 -12.11
N VAL A 44 4.02 2.47 -11.25
CA VAL A 44 5.12 3.45 -11.33
C VAL A 44 5.82 3.35 -12.68
N VAL A 45 6.29 2.16 -13.05
CA VAL A 45 7.09 1.96 -14.27
C VAL A 45 6.29 2.34 -15.52
N ASN A 46 5.02 1.95 -15.58
CA ASN A 46 4.12 2.32 -16.68
C ASN A 46 3.89 3.83 -16.76
N GLY A 47 3.79 4.49 -15.62
CA GLY A 47 3.47 5.90 -15.52
C GLY A 47 4.64 6.86 -15.68
N LEU A 48 5.87 6.43 -15.45
CA LEU A 48 7.02 7.33 -15.51
C LEU A 48 7.44 7.72 -16.93
N ASN A 49 6.84 7.13 -17.96
CA ASN A 49 7.21 7.36 -19.37
C ASN A 49 8.73 7.30 -19.57
N LEU A 50 9.35 6.23 -19.05
CA LEU A 50 10.78 6.02 -19.11
C LEU A 50 11.24 5.88 -20.57
N THR A 51 12.38 6.49 -20.90
CA THR A 51 13.03 6.20 -22.19
C THR A 51 13.51 4.74 -22.22
N ARG A 52 13.76 4.21 -23.41
CA ARG A 52 14.36 2.86 -23.58
C ARG A 52 15.68 2.75 -22.81
N GLU A 53 16.49 3.81 -22.82
CA GLU A 53 17.74 3.87 -22.06
C GLU A 53 17.51 3.84 -20.55
N GLN A 54 16.62 4.71 -20.02
CA GLN A 54 16.28 4.74 -18.60
C GLN A 54 15.77 3.37 -18.12
N ALA A 55 14.82 2.78 -18.85
CA ALA A 55 14.27 1.47 -18.51
C ALA A 55 15.33 0.35 -18.58
N GLY A 56 16.23 0.38 -19.57
CA GLY A 56 17.35 -0.56 -19.67
C GLY A 56 18.32 -0.46 -18.49
N ARG A 57 18.70 0.77 -18.11
CA ARG A 57 19.58 1.02 -16.95
C ARG A 57 18.92 0.61 -15.64
N LEU A 58 17.66 0.95 -15.42
CA LEU A 58 16.90 0.55 -14.24
C LEU A 58 16.72 -0.97 -14.14
N MET A 59 16.55 -1.66 -15.28
CA MET A 59 16.53 -3.13 -15.32
C MET A 59 17.83 -3.74 -14.79
N GLN A 60 18.99 -3.19 -15.19
CA GLN A 60 20.29 -3.67 -14.70
C GLN A 60 20.47 -3.42 -13.19
N LEU A 61 20.02 -2.27 -12.69
CA LEU A 61 20.04 -1.99 -11.25
C LEU A 61 19.11 -2.94 -10.48
N ALA A 62 17.94 -3.25 -11.03
CA ALA A 62 16.98 -4.17 -10.42
C ALA A 62 17.55 -5.61 -10.34
N LEU A 63 18.23 -6.08 -11.38
CA LEU A 63 18.90 -7.38 -11.38
C LEU A 63 19.93 -7.48 -10.25
N GLN A 64 20.71 -6.43 -10.01
CA GLN A 64 21.68 -6.42 -8.90
C GLN A 64 21.03 -6.51 -7.51
N VAL A 65 19.81 -5.98 -7.34
CA VAL A 65 19.04 -6.17 -6.09
C VAL A 65 18.51 -7.60 -6.01
N GLU A 66 17.96 -8.12 -7.11
CA GLU A 66 17.40 -9.47 -7.20
C GLU A 66 18.44 -10.58 -6.95
N GLU A 67 19.71 -10.35 -7.29
CA GLU A 67 20.82 -11.27 -6.99
C GLU A 67 21.03 -11.55 -5.49
N VAL A 68 20.64 -10.60 -4.63
CA VAL A 68 20.90 -10.66 -3.19
C VAL A 68 19.63 -10.58 -2.32
N ALA A 69 18.50 -10.22 -2.93
CA ALA A 69 17.21 -10.13 -2.25
C ALA A 69 16.52 -11.49 -2.15
N ALA A 70 15.48 -11.56 -1.30
CA ALA A 70 14.59 -12.70 -1.32
C ALA A 70 13.85 -12.78 -2.68
N PRO A 71 13.69 -13.98 -3.25
CA PRO A 71 12.97 -14.12 -4.50
C PRO A 71 11.49 -13.74 -4.31
N PRO A 72 10.83 -13.22 -5.37
CA PRO A 72 9.39 -13.04 -5.37
C PRO A 72 8.65 -14.32 -4.95
N PRO A 73 7.56 -14.21 -4.15
CA PRO A 73 6.75 -15.36 -3.77
C PRO A 73 6.07 -16.01 -4.97
N THR A 74 5.70 -17.28 -4.80
CA THR A 74 5.02 -18.07 -5.86
C THR A 74 3.51 -17.85 -5.92
N PHE A 75 2.92 -17.13 -4.97
CA PHE A 75 1.47 -16.90 -4.85
C PHE A 75 0.68 -18.20 -4.69
N ARG A 76 1.15 -19.09 -3.80
CA ARG A 76 0.58 -20.42 -3.55
C ARG A 76 0.31 -20.71 -2.08
N ALA A 77 0.56 -19.74 -1.18
CA ALA A 77 0.23 -19.91 0.22
C ALA A 77 -1.28 -20.17 0.36
N ALA A 78 -1.64 -21.13 1.22
CA ALA A 78 -3.03 -21.35 1.60
C ALA A 78 -3.52 -20.16 2.43
N MET A 79 -4.71 -19.63 2.15
CA MET A 79 -5.29 -18.47 2.83
C MET A 79 -6.81 -18.59 2.92
N PRO A 80 -7.50 -17.78 3.74
CA PRO A 80 -8.96 -17.77 3.79
C PRO A 80 -9.59 -17.56 2.42
N PRO A 81 -10.75 -18.18 2.12
CA PRO A 81 -11.40 -18.09 0.81
C PRO A 81 -11.61 -16.64 0.33
N GLU A 82 -11.96 -15.73 1.23
CA GLU A 82 -12.16 -14.33 0.91
C GLU A 82 -10.87 -13.67 0.42
N LEU A 83 -9.73 -13.98 1.06
CA LEU A 83 -8.43 -13.45 0.68
C LEU A 83 -7.89 -14.10 -0.61
N GLU A 84 -8.24 -15.37 -0.84
CA GLU A 84 -7.94 -16.08 -2.09
C GLU A 84 -8.60 -15.40 -3.29
N GLU A 85 -9.87 -15.02 -3.17
CA GLU A 85 -10.58 -14.27 -4.22
C GLU A 85 -9.95 -12.90 -4.47
N VAL A 86 -9.50 -12.21 -3.41
CA VAL A 86 -8.72 -10.97 -3.56
C VAL A 86 -7.44 -11.24 -4.36
N ARG A 87 -6.66 -12.26 -3.97
CA ARG A 87 -5.41 -12.64 -4.66
C ARG A 87 -5.64 -12.89 -6.15
N LYS A 88 -6.70 -13.62 -6.52
CA LYS A 88 -7.06 -13.89 -7.93
C LYS A 88 -7.29 -12.60 -8.71
N SER A 89 -8.11 -11.69 -8.18
CA SER A 89 -8.40 -10.41 -8.85
C SER A 89 -7.15 -9.55 -9.02
N TRP A 90 -6.25 -9.55 -8.03
CA TRP A 90 -4.99 -8.79 -8.09
C TRP A 90 -3.98 -9.41 -9.05
N LEU A 91 -3.91 -10.73 -9.15
CA LEU A 91 -3.07 -11.42 -10.14
C LEU A 91 -3.56 -11.19 -11.58
N GLU A 92 -4.87 -11.17 -11.79
CA GLU A 92 -5.48 -10.81 -13.07
C GLU A 92 -5.13 -9.37 -13.46
N LEU A 93 -5.31 -8.41 -12.54
CA LEU A 93 -4.90 -7.01 -12.72
C LEU A 93 -3.40 -6.89 -13.05
N ARG A 94 -2.54 -7.57 -12.28
CA ARG A 94 -1.09 -7.60 -12.49
C ARG A 94 -0.75 -8.06 -13.91
N ALA A 95 -1.44 -9.07 -14.44
CA ALA A 95 -1.20 -9.59 -15.78
C ALA A 95 -1.54 -8.57 -16.87
N LEU A 96 -2.65 -7.85 -16.76
CA LEU A 96 -3.03 -6.78 -17.71
C LEU A 96 -2.03 -5.62 -17.67
N LEU A 97 -1.67 -5.16 -16.46
CA LEU A 97 -0.76 -4.03 -16.28
C LEU A 97 0.65 -4.29 -16.84
N LEU A 98 1.14 -5.54 -16.73
CA LEU A 98 2.40 -5.96 -17.35
C LEU A 98 2.36 -5.86 -18.88
N LYS A 99 1.19 -6.14 -19.48
CA LYS A 99 0.96 -6.01 -20.92
C LYS A 99 0.67 -4.57 -21.35
N GLY A 100 0.43 -3.66 -20.41
CA GLY A 100 0.01 -2.28 -20.70
C GLY A 100 -1.41 -2.17 -21.22
N GLU A 101 -2.24 -3.17 -20.93
CA GLU A 101 -3.63 -3.19 -21.32
C GLU A 101 -4.46 -2.32 -20.36
N ALA A 102 -5.55 -1.75 -20.88
CA ALA A 102 -6.52 -1.03 -20.05
C ALA A 102 -7.19 -2.00 -19.07
N VAL A 103 -7.50 -1.51 -17.87
CA VAL A 103 -8.20 -2.29 -16.85
C VAL A 103 -9.72 -2.16 -17.10
N PRO A 104 -10.46 -3.25 -17.37
CA PRO A 104 -11.91 -3.21 -17.50
C PRO A 104 -12.57 -2.75 -16.19
N LYS A 105 -13.69 -2.03 -16.30
CA LYS A 105 -14.39 -1.45 -15.14
C LYS A 105 -14.80 -2.52 -14.13
N GLU A 106 -15.20 -3.69 -14.61
CA GLU A 106 -15.61 -4.82 -13.78
C GLU A 106 -14.44 -5.36 -12.95
N LEU A 107 -13.23 -5.38 -13.51
CA LEU A 107 -12.02 -5.79 -12.80
C LEU A 107 -11.58 -4.71 -11.80
N GLU A 108 -11.64 -3.44 -12.19
CA GLU A 108 -11.40 -2.31 -11.28
C GLU A 108 -12.31 -2.39 -10.04
N ASP A 109 -13.60 -2.64 -10.22
CA ASP A 109 -14.57 -2.77 -9.12
C ASP A 109 -14.25 -3.96 -8.21
N ARG A 110 -13.92 -5.12 -8.78
CA ARG A 110 -13.50 -6.30 -8.00
C ARG A 110 -12.23 -6.03 -7.20
N VAL A 111 -11.24 -5.36 -7.78
CA VAL A 111 -9.97 -5.03 -7.12
C VAL A 111 -10.21 -4.05 -5.97
N ASN A 112 -11.02 -3.01 -6.19
CA ASN A 112 -11.35 -2.01 -5.18
C ASN A 112 -12.13 -2.63 -4.01
N GLN A 113 -13.14 -3.45 -4.31
CA GLN A 113 -13.86 -4.21 -3.29
C GLN A 113 -12.93 -5.18 -2.54
N GLY A 114 -12.06 -5.87 -3.28
CA GLY A 114 -11.07 -6.77 -2.71
C GLY A 114 -10.09 -6.07 -1.76
N ARG A 115 -9.71 -4.81 -2.05
CA ARG A 115 -8.88 -3.99 -1.15
C ARG A 115 -9.58 -3.67 0.16
N VAL A 116 -10.89 -3.45 0.16
CA VAL A 116 -11.67 -3.26 1.39
C VAL A 116 -11.65 -4.54 2.23
N VAL A 117 -11.87 -5.70 1.58
CA VAL A 117 -11.85 -7.01 2.23
C VAL A 117 -10.46 -7.32 2.83
N GLU A 118 -9.41 -7.18 2.04
CA GLU A 118 -8.03 -7.42 2.49
C GLU A 118 -7.66 -6.50 3.65
N SER A 119 -7.94 -5.20 3.55
CA SER A 119 -7.65 -4.26 4.63
C SER A 119 -8.40 -4.61 5.92
N LYS A 120 -9.65 -5.08 5.82
CA LYS A 120 -10.44 -5.49 6.99
C LYS A 120 -9.83 -6.71 7.66
N ILE A 121 -9.48 -7.75 6.89
CA ILE A 121 -8.87 -8.98 7.41
C ILE A 121 -7.51 -8.68 8.04
N VAL A 122 -6.64 -7.93 7.35
CA VAL A 122 -5.30 -7.59 7.87
C VAL A 122 -5.41 -6.81 9.18
N ARG A 123 -6.34 -5.84 9.28
CA ARG A 123 -6.56 -5.07 10.50
C ARG A 123 -7.11 -5.90 11.65
N SER A 124 -8.06 -6.80 11.40
CA SER A 124 -8.61 -7.67 12.45
C SER A 124 -7.57 -8.64 13.01
N THR A 125 -6.49 -8.90 12.27
CA THR A 125 -5.38 -9.73 12.74
C THR A 125 -4.32 -9.00 13.55
N LEU A 126 -4.34 -7.67 13.65
CA LEU A 126 -3.33 -6.92 14.39
C LEU A 126 -3.34 -7.27 15.88
N ARG A 127 -2.16 -7.35 16.49
CA ARG A 127 -1.97 -7.50 17.94
C ARG A 127 -1.92 -6.12 18.60
N SER A 128 -2.57 -5.97 19.75
CA SER A 128 -2.54 -4.73 20.54
C SER A 128 -1.14 -4.39 21.06
N VAL A 129 -0.35 -5.42 21.41
CA VAL A 129 1.06 -5.29 21.80
C VAL A 129 1.87 -6.31 20.99
N PRO A 130 2.87 -5.88 20.20
CA PRO A 130 3.76 -6.79 19.50
C PRO A 130 4.52 -7.67 20.50
N ALA A 131 4.64 -8.97 20.22
CA ALA A 131 5.41 -9.89 21.07
C ALA A 131 6.93 -9.64 20.97
N ALA A 132 7.38 -9.21 19.79
CA ALA A 132 8.70 -8.69 19.46
C ALA A 132 8.55 -7.90 18.13
N ILE A 133 9.47 -7.02 17.77
CA ILE A 133 9.48 -6.43 16.42
C ILE A 133 10.60 -7.10 15.63
N ASN A 134 10.22 -7.99 14.71
CA ASN A 134 11.10 -8.69 13.78
C ASN A 134 10.37 -8.88 12.43
N THR A 135 10.97 -9.58 11.48
CA THR A 135 10.43 -9.78 10.13
C THR A 135 9.28 -10.77 10.00
N ASN A 136 8.98 -11.52 11.06
CA ASN A 136 7.88 -12.47 11.04
C ASN A 136 6.57 -11.71 11.29
N CYS A 137 5.66 -11.76 10.32
CA CYS A 137 4.35 -11.15 10.39
C CYS A 137 3.60 -11.60 11.66
N VAL A 138 3.79 -12.84 12.12
CA VAL A 138 3.15 -13.37 13.34
C VAL A 138 3.49 -12.59 14.62
N SER A 139 4.57 -11.81 14.61
CA SER A 139 4.96 -10.95 15.75
C SER A 139 4.05 -9.74 15.92
N CYS A 140 3.38 -9.30 14.85
CA CYS A 140 2.41 -8.20 14.85
C CYS A 140 0.99 -8.65 14.47
N HIS A 141 0.85 -9.83 13.86
CA HIS A 141 -0.41 -10.39 13.41
C HIS A 141 -0.71 -11.75 14.06
N ALA A 142 -1.98 -12.01 14.37
CA ALA A 142 -2.50 -13.33 14.70
C ALA A 142 -3.18 -13.94 13.47
N ALA A 143 -3.38 -15.26 13.43
CA ALA A 143 -4.22 -15.83 12.38
C ALA A 143 -5.66 -15.29 12.50
N PRO A 144 -6.38 -15.12 11.36
CA PRO A 144 -7.78 -14.66 11.39
C PRO A 144 -8.67 -15.65 12.16
N SER A 145 -9.49 -15.16 13.07
CA SER A 145 -10.48 -15.95 13.82
C SER A 145 -11.87 -15.30 13.76
N PRO A 146 -12.97 -16.09 13.73
CA PRO A 146 -14.32 -15.56 13.79
C PRO A 146 -14.54 -14.68 15.03
N GLY A 147 -15.12 -13.49 14.85
CA GLY A 147 -15.44 -12.58 15.96
C GLY A 147 -14.27 -11.74 16.50
N GLN A 148 -13.06 -11.83 15.92
CA GLN A 148 -11.98 -10.88 16.20
C GLN A 148 -12.39 -9.47 15.75
N SER A 149 -12.41 -8.53 16.70
CA SER A 149 -12.62 -7.11 16.43
C SER A 149 -11.29 -6.42 16.13
N GLU A 150 -11.37 -5.28 15.44
CA GLU A 150 -10.21 -4.42 15.20
C GLU A 150 -9.63 -3.95 16.54
N PRO A 151 -8.33 -4.13 16.83
CA PRO A 151 -7.72 -3.39 17.92
C PRO A 151 -7.75 -1.91 17.54
N MET A 152 -8.40 -1.08 18.37
CA MET A 152 -8.23 0.36 18.26
C MET A 152 -6.79 0.71 18.64
N SER A 153 -6.09 1.30 17.68
CA SER A 153 -4.80 2.00 17.84
C SER A 153 -3.57 1.09 17.88
N ALA A 154 -2.66 1.30 16.94
CA ALA A 154 -1.25 0.91 17.12
C ALA A 154 -0.66 1.73 18.29
N PRO A 155 0.19 1.13 19.16
CA PRO A 155 0.88 1.87 20.21
C PRO A 155 1.96 2.74 19.55
N ALA A 156 1.68 4.03 19.34
CA ALA A 156 2.55 4.89 18.55
C ALA A 156 3.43 5.81 19.42
N GLY A 157 4.61 5.31 19.77
CA GLY A 157 5.81 6.14 19.86
C GLY A 157 6.54 6.12 18.49
N SER A 158 7.23 7.20 18.12
CA SER A 158 7.93 7.33 16.82
C SER A 158 8.96 6.22 16.55
N GLY A 159 9.59 5.68 17.60
CA GLY A 159 10.56 4.57 17.50
C GLY A 159 9.95 3.25 17.03
N THR A 160 8.74 2.92 17.48
CA THR A 160 8.03 1.68 17.10
C THR A 160 7.69 1.66 15.62
N LYS A 161 7.24 2.80 15.07
CA LYS A 161 6.92 2.91 13.64
C LYS A 161 8.12 2.60 12.76
N LYS A 162 9.29 3.17 13.07
CA LYS A 162 10.51 2.92 12.28
C LYS A 162 10.88 1.43 12.25
N LEU A 163 10.75 0.75 13.39
CA LEU A 163 11.02 -0.69 13.48
C LEU A 163 10.00 -1.52 12.68
N LEU A 164 8.73 -1.14 12.71
CA LEU A 164 7.68 -1.79 11.90
C LEU A 164 7.92 -1.59 10.40
N ASP A 165 8.25 -0.37 9.97
CA ASP A 165 8.53 -0.08 8.56
C ASP A 165 9.76 -0.88 8.07
N LEU A 166 10.81 -0.97 8.90
CA LEU A 166 11.99 -1.79 8.61
C LEU A 166 11.66 -3.29 8.53
N ALA A 167 10.80 -3.80 9.42
CA ALA A 167 10.37 -5.19 9.39
C ALA A 167 9.61 -5.53 8.09
N HIS A 168 8.72 -4.65 7.63
CA HIS A 168 8.03 -4.83 6.34
C HIS A 168 9.00 -4.77 5.16
N LEU A 169 9.93 -3.80 5.17
CA LEU A 169 10.97 -3.71 4.14
C LEU A 169 11.83 -4.98 4.08
N GLU A 170 12.25 -5.49 5.24
CA GLU A 170 13.09 -6.68 5.31
C GLU A 170 12.30 -7.94 4.91
N GLY A 171 11.01 -8.00 5.20
CA GLY A 171 10.13 -9.07 4.72
C GLY A 171 10.03 -9.16 3.20
N VAL A 172 10.22 -8.03 2.49
CA VAL A 172 10.14 -7.94 1.02
C VAL A 172 11.51 -8.09 0.36
N TYR A 173 12.51 -7.35 0.85
CA TYR A 173 13.83 -7.27 0.23
C TYR A 173 14.84 -8.23 0.85
N GLY A 174 14.63 -8.66 2.10
CA GLY A 174 15.69 -9.19 2.95
C GLY A 174 16.74 -8.13 3.30
N LYS A 175 17.57 -8.39 4.32
CA LYS A 175 18.61 -7.44 4.77
C LYS A 175 19.58 -7.03 3.66
N ARG A 176 20.04 -8.02 2.88
CA ARG A 176 21.00 -7.78 1.78
C ARG A 176 20.37 -6.97 0.65
N GLY A 177 19.11 -7.26 0.30
CA GLY A 177 18.36 -6.48 -0.68
C GLY A 177 18.16 -5.03 -0.23
N ILE A 178 17.86 -4.80 1.06
CA ILE A 178 17.76 -3.44 1.62
C ILE A 178 19.06 -2.67 1.40
N TRP A 179 20.17 -3.23 1.87
CA TRP A 179 21.48 -2.60 1.71
C TRP A 179 21.78 -2.31 0.25
N LYS A 180 21.46 -3.26 -0.64
CA LYS A 180 21.74 -3.11 -2.06
C LYS A 180 20.91 -2.00 -2.71
N PHE A 181 19.60 -1.91 -2.46
CA PHE A 181 18.82 -0.81 -3.05
C PHE A 181 19.21 0.55 -2.45
N VAL A 182 19.59 0.60 -1.16
CA VAL A 182 20.10 1.83 -0.52
C VAL A 182 21.38 2.28 -1.22
N GLN A 183 22.33 1.37 -1.47
CA GLN A 183 23.56 1.67 -2.21
C GLN A 183 23.31 2.16 -3.64
N LEU A 184 22.27 1.65 -4.31
CA LEU A 184 21.92 2.02 -5.68
C LEU A 184 20.99 3.26 -5.75
N SER A 185 20.53 3.78 -4.62
CA SER A 185 19.47 4.79 -4.58
C SER A 185 19.81 6.08 -5.32
N GLN A 186 21.04 6.58 -5.15
CA GLN A 186 21.48 7.77 -5.86
C GLN A 186 21.53 7.53 -7.38
N GLN A 187 22.02 6.37 -7.82
CA GLN A 187 22.06 6.03 -9.25
C GLN A 187 20.65 5.98 -9.85
N VAL A 188 19.66 5.45 -9.11
CA VAL A 188 18.26 5.51 -9.54
C VAL A 188 17.79 6.95 -9.68
N ASN A 189 18.08 7.80 -8.69
CA ASN A 189 17.64 9.19 -8.68
C ASN A 189 18.26 10.02 -9.83
N ASP A 190 19.51 9.75 -10.17
CA ASP A 190 20.25 10.42 -11.24
C ASP A 190 19.79 10.00 -12.64
N LEU A 191 19.23 8.79 -12.77
CA LEU A 191 18.65 8.31 -14.04
C LEU A 191 17.33 9.01 -14.39
N LEU A 192 16.64 9.58 -13.40
CA LEU A 192 15.32 10.19 -13.58
C LEU A 192 15.44 11.67 -13.93
N THR A 193 14.47 12.18 -14.68
CA THR A 193 14.32 13.63 -14.88
C THR A 193 13.70 14.29 -13.65
N GLU A 194 13.80 15.61 -13.54
CA GLU A 194 13.16 16.34 -12.43
C GLU A 194 11.64 16.12 -12.37
N PRO A 195 10.88 16.16 -13.48
CA PRO A 195 9.46 15.79 -13.46
C PRO A 195 9.19 14.36 -12.97
N GLN A 196 10.01 13.39 -13.39
CA GLN A 196 9.87 11.99 -12.95
C GLN A 196 10.12 11.84 -11.45
N ARG A 197 11.11 12.53 -10.89
CA ARG A 197 11.35 12.57 -9.43
C ARG A 197 10.16 13.18 -8.70
N ALA A 198 9.63 14.30 -9.18
CA ALA A 198 8.47 14.95 -8.56
C ALA A 198 7.22 14.05 -8.52
N ILE A 199 7.03 13.19 -9.53
CA ILE A 199 5.97 12.18 -9.55
C ILE A 199 6.20 11.14 -8.45
N LEU A 200 7.41 10.57 -8.36
CA LEU A 200 7.76 9.57 -7.34
C LEU A 200 7.70 10.09 -5.91
N ASP A 201 8.13 11.33 -5.69
CA ASP A 201 8.07 11.98 -4.39
C ASP A 201 6.65 12.00 -3.84
N ARG A 202 5.65 12.14 -4.72
CA ARG A 202 4.22 12.13 -4.37
C ARG A 202 3.53 10.78 -4.58
N PHE A 203 4.21 9.80 -5.15
CA PHE A 203 3.64 8.49 -5.41
C PHE A 203 3.22 7.79 -4.12
N ALA A 204 2.01 7.23 -4.12
CA ALA A 204 1.51 6.35 -3.09
C ALA A 204 1.17 4.99 -3.71
N CYS A 205 1.41 3.90 -2.97
CA CYS A 205 1.09 2.55 -3.45
C CYS A 205 -0.40 2.47 -3.84
N CYS A 206 -0.66 2.10 -5.09
CA CYS A 206 -2.00 1.94 -5.63
C CYS A 206 -2.13 0.61 -6.39
N LEU A 207 -3.32 0.03 -6.35
CA LEU A 207 -3.65 -1.17 -7.13
C LEU A 207 -4.11 -0.78 -8.53
N VAL A 208 -5.20 -0.02 -8.61
CA VAL A 208 -5.74 0.46 -9.88
C VAL A 208 -5.09 1.80 -10.20
N PRO A 209 -4.34 1.90 -11.32
CA PRO A 209 -3.83 3.17 -11.79
C PRO A 209 -4.96 3.99 -12.44
N PRO A 210 -4.87 5.33 -12.46
CA PRO A 210 -5.82 6.15 -13.20
C PRO A 210 -5.81 5.80 -14.69
N GLN A 211 -6.97 5.96 -15.34
CA GLN A 211 -7.29 5.34 -16.64
C GLN A 211 -6.36 5.71 -17.82
N LYS A 212 -5.55 6.78 -17.71
CA LYS A 212 -4.53 7.14 -18.70
C LYS A 212 -3.13 6.88 -18.15
N LEU A 213 -2.62 5.67 -18.38
CA LEU A 213 -1.26 5.26 -17.97
C LEU A 213 -0.15 6.09 -18.61
N SER A 214 -0.40 6.67 -19.79
CA SER A 214 0.55 7.54 -20.50
C SER A 214 0.67 8.95 -19.93
N ASP A 215 -0.19 9.32 -18.97
CA ASP A 215 -0.14 10.62 -18.31
C ASP A 215 0.70 10.50 -17.01
N PRO A 216 1.95 10.98 -17.02
CA PRO A 216 2.89 10.71 -15.95
C PRO A 216 2.52 11.41 -14.64
N VAL A 217 1.71 12.47 -14.72
CA VAL A 217 1.20 13.19 -13.53
C VAL A 217 0.30 12.29 -12.69
N ARG A 218 -0.39 11.31 -13.29
CA ARG A 218 -1.45 10.57 -12.61
C ARG A 218 -0.98 9.24 -11.99
N ALA A 219 0.19 8.74 -12.34
CA ALA A 219 0.65 7.42 -11.88
C ALA A 219 0.78 7.31 -10.35
N GLY A 220 -0.01 6.43 -9.72
CA GLY A 220 -0.12 6.24 -8.26
C GLY A 220 -0.33 7.51 -7.42
N GLN A 221 -0.80 8.54 -8.08
CA GLN A 221 -1.60 9.57 -7.47
C GLN A 221 -3.04 9.09 -7.71
N ALA A 222 -3.63 8.37 -6.75
CA ALA A 222 -5.09 8.26 -6.74
C ALA A 222 -5.64 9.69 -6.88
N GLU A 223 -6.77 9.88 -7.58
CA GLU A 223 -7.54 11.11 -7.87
C GLU A 223 -7.58 12.19 -6.75
N ALA A 224 -6.45 12.65 -6.25
CA ALA A 224 -6.36 13.29 -4.95
C ALA A 224 -6.65 14.78 -5.07
N GLY A 225 -6.21 15.38 -6.18
CA GLY A 225 -6.66 16.70 -6.60
C GLY A 225 -8.15 16.69 -6.96
N ASP A 226 -8.60 15.72 -7.74
CA ASP A 226 -9.99 15.64 -8.22
C ASP A 226 -10.98 15.39 -7.08
N LYS A 227 -10.68 14.49 -6.12
CA LYS A 227 -11.54 14.24 -4.95
C LYS A 227 -11.57 15.39 -3.96
N ALA A 228 -10.44 16.05 -3.73
CA ALA A 228 -10.40 17.26 -2.91
C ALA A 228 -11.20 18.38 -3.58
N LEU A 229 -11.04 18.56 -4.89
CA LEU A 229 -11.80 19.54 -5.67
C LEU A 229 -13.31 19.22 -5.69
N ASP A 230 -13.69 17.96 -5.86
CA ASP A 230 -15.09 17.51 -5.79
C ASP A 230 -15.69 17.74 -4.41
N LEU A 231 -14.91 17.54 -3.34
CA LEU A 231 -15.32 17.90 -1.99
C LEU A 231 -15.55 19.40 -1.87
N LEU A 232 -14.66 20.25 -2.39
CA LEU A 232 -14.84 21.71 -2.37
C LEU A 232 -16.10 22.15 -3.13
N ARG A 233 -16.39 21.53 -4.28
CA ARG A 233 -17.62 21.75 -5.03
C ARG A 233 -18.87 21.34 -4.24
N LYS A 234 -18.85 20.16 -3.60
CA LYS A 234 -19.94 19.68 -2.73
C LYS A 234 -20.18 20.60 -1.53
N VAL A 235 -19.10 21.15 -0.97
CA VAL A 235 -19.15 22.11 0.15
C VAL A 235 -19.83 23.40 -0.24
N ARG A 236 -19.58 23.91 -1.46
CA ARG A 236 -20.28 25.09 -2.00
C ARG A 236 -21.77 24.82 -2.21
N SER A 237 -22.13 23.65 -2.73
CA SER A 237 -23.55 23.30 -2.97
C SER A 237 -24.32 22.94 -1.70
N CYS A 238 -23.69 22.89 -0.53
CA CYS A 238 -24.36 22.52 0.72
C CYS A 238 -25.26 23.67 1.22
N PRO A 239 -26.52 23.39 1.59
CA PRO A 239 -27.39 24.38 2.23
C PRO A 239 -26.80 24.97 3.52
N GLU A 240 -27.02 26.26 3.76
CA GLU A 240 -26.43 26.98 4.90
C GLU A 240 -26.80 26.37 6.25
N ALA A 241 -28.05 25.92 6.41
CA ALA A 241 -28.52 25.27 7.63
C ALA A 241 -27.78 23.95 7.95
N LEU A 242 -27.27 23.25 6.93
CA LEU A 242 -26.58 21.96 7.10
C LEU A 242 -25.06 22.11 7.21
N TRP A 243 -24.53 23.29 6.88
CA TRP A 243 -23.09 23.51 6.80
C TRP A 243 -22.34 23.18 8.10
N PRO A 244 -22.78 23.64 9.29
CA PRO A 244 -22.06 23.34 10.53
C PRO A 244 -21.90 21.83 10.78
N LEU A 245 -22.95 21.06 10.53
CA LEU A 245 -22.95 19.61 10.72
C LEU A 245 -22.07 18.90 9.69
N MET A 246 -22.17 19.29 8.41
CA MET A 246 -21.33 18.70 7.36
C MET A 246 -19.86 19.02 7.56
N ARG A 247 -19.54 20.26 7.97
CA ARG A 247 -18.17 20.71 8.26
C ARG A 247 -17.55 19.88 9.37
N GLU A 248 -18.23 19.72 10.50
CA GLU A 248 -17.74 18.88 11.60
C GLU A 248 -17.59 17.41 11.17
N GLY A 249 -18.53 16.88 10.39
CA GLY A 249 -18.43 15.53 9.85
C GLY A 249 -17.19 15.32 8.96
N ILE A 250 -16.87 16.28 8.08
CA ILE A 250 -15.67 16.24 7.24
C ILE A 250 -14.40 16.33 8.12
N LEU A 251 -14.35 17.28 9.07
CA LEU A 251 -13.19 17.49 9.93
C LEU A 251 -12.93 16.32 10.88
N ALA A 252 -13.97 15.60 11.31
CA ALA A 252 -13.82 14.36 12.08
C ALA A 252 -13.11 13.26 11.27
N HIS A 253 -13.34 13.19 9.96
CA HIS A 253 -12.64 12.25 9.07
C HIS A 253 -11.19 12.67 8.78
N VAL A 254 -10.85 13.95 8.88
CA VAL A 254 -9.46 14.42 8.70
C VAL A 254 -8.52 13.74 9.69
N ASP A 255 -8.95 13.57 10.94
CA ASP A 255 -8.17 12.90 11.97
C ASP A 255 -7.89 11.44 11.62
N TYR A 256 -8.91 10.74 11.11
CA TYR A 256 -8.80 9.37 10.64
C TYR A 256 -7.79 9.27 9.49
N PHE A 257 -7.93 10.13 8.47
CA PHE A 257 -7.03 10.13 7.32
C PHE A 257 -5.60 10.53 7.71
N ALA A 258 -5.43 11.55 8.53
CA ALA A 258 -4.12 11.97 9.03
C ALA A 258 -3.42 10.85 9.82
N ALA A 259 -4.16 10.09 10.64
CA ALA A 259 -3.64 8.92 11.33
C ALA A 259 -3.32 7.75 10.39
N ALA A 260 -4.12 7.56 9.34
CA ALA A 260 -3.92 6.50 8.36
C ALA A 260 -2.68 6.74 7.47
N VAL A 261 -2.47 7.99 7.02
CA VAL A 261 -1.33 8.35 6.14
C VAL A 261 -0.05 8.64 6.92
N SER A 262 -0.17 9.06 8.18
CA SER A 262 0.95 9.28 9.09
C SER A 262 0.68 8.58 10.44
N PRO A 263 0.84 7.24 10.52
CA PRO A 263 0.69 6.51 11.77
C PRO A 263 1.63 7.08 12.85
N GLY A 264 1.07 7.52 13.98
CA GLY A 264 1.81 8.25 15.03
C GLY A 264 1.79 9.78 14.92
N ALA A 265 0.97 10.36 14.04
CA ALA A 265 0.70 11.80 14.04
C ALA A 265 0.19 12.24 15.42
N GLY A 266 0.99 13.07 16.10
CA GLY A 266 0.63 13.64 17.40
C GLY A 266 -0.54 14.62 17.30
N ALA A 267 -1.12 14.99 18.45
CA ALA A 267 -2.27 15.89 18.53
C ALA A 267 -2.04 17.22 17.79
N ALA A 268 -0.84 17.79 17.89
CA ALA A 268 -0.46 19.03 17.21
C ALA A 268 -0.53 18.93 15.68
N ARG A 269 -0.08 17.81 15.10
CA ARG A 269 -0.11 17.59 13.64
C ARG A 269 -1.54 17.42 13.14
N LYS A 270 -2.37 16.68 13.88
CA LYS A 270 -3.79 16.50 13.57
C LYS A 270 -4.56 17.81 13.65
N ALA A 271 -4.32 18.60 14.70
CA ALA A 271 -4.91 19.93 14.85
C ALA A 271 -4.49 20.89 13.72
N SER A 272 -3.21 20.87 13.33
CA SER A 272 -2.71 21.63 12.18
C SER A 272 -3.36 21.19 10.86
N ALA A 273 -3.47 19.88 10.60
CA ALA A 273 -4.16 19.33 9.43
C ALA A 273 -5.61 19.83 9.37
N ARG A 274 -6.33 19.67 10.49
CA ARG A 274 -7.73 20.06 10.64
C ARG A 274 -7.90 21.57 10.40
N GLY A 275 -7.00 22.39 10.94
CA GLY A 275 -7.03 23.85 10.75
C GLY A 275 -6.84 24.27 9.30
N THR A 276 -5.90 23.66 8.57
CA THR A 276 -5.68 23.97 7.15
C THR A 276 -6.84 23.49 6.28
N VAL A 277 -7.36 22.28 6.52
CA VAL A 277 -8.54 21.78 5.80
C VAL A 277 -9.74 22.68 6.06
N ALA A 278 -10.01 23.03 7.33
CA ALA A 278 -11.08 23.95 7.71
C ALA A 278 -11.01 25.28 6.95
N LYS A 279 -9.83 25.91 6.88
CA LYS A 279 -9.63 27.15 6.13
C LYS A 279 -9.93 26.99 4.64
N ALA A 280 -9.49 25.88 4.03
CA ALA A 280 -9.76 25.61 2.62
C ALA A 280 -11.26 25.43 2.35
N LEU A 281 -11.97 24.71 3.23
CA LEU A 281 -13.42 24.51 3.14
C LEU A 281 -14.18 25.84 3.31
N ASP A 282 -13.82 26.62 4.33
CA ASP A 282 -14.47 27.89 4.64
C ASP A 282 -14.24 28.91 3.50
N ARG A 283 -13.01 29.01 2.95
CA ARG A 283 -12.70 29.86 1.79
C ARG A 283 -13.45 29.40 0.54
N ALA A 284 -13.43 28.10 0.25
CA ALA A 284 -14.15 27.55 -0.90
C ALA A 284 -15.66 27.84 -0.82
N ARG A 285 -16.26 27.89 0.37
CA ARG A 285 -17.69 28.20 0.54
C ARG A 285 -18.02 29.70 0.42
N THR A 286 -17.13 30.56 0.92
CA THR A 286 -17.40 31.99 1.07
C THR A 286 -16.96 32.84 -0.12
N CYS A 287 -16.03 32.34 -0.93
CA CYS A 287 -15.59 33.04 -2.13
C CYS A 287 -16.68 33.07 -3.22
N THR A 288 -16.62 34.08 -4.08
CA THR A 288 -17.45 34.17 -5.29
C THR A 288 -17.13 33.03 -6.26
N ASP A 289 -18.00 32.79 -7.24
CA ASP A 289 -17.73 31.78 -8.28
C ASP A 289 -16.45 32.08 -9.06
N VAL A 290 -16.18 33.35 -9.35
CA VAL A 290 -14.97 33.77 -10.06
C VAL A 290 -13.72 33.51 -9.23
N GLU A 291 -13.71 33.93 -7.96
CA GLU A 291 -12.59 33.65 -7.05
C GLU A 291 -12.39 32.14 -6.85
N PHE A 292 -13.48 31.38 -6.75
CA PHE A 292 -13.40 29.93 -6.62
C PHE A 292 -12.73 29.31 -7.84
N GLU A 293 -13.15 29.67 -9.06
CA GLU A 293 -12.56 29.12 -10.27
C GLU A 293 -11.07 29.45 -10.42
N MET A 294 -10.62 30.58 -9.86
CA MET A 294 -9.20 30.97 -9.81
C MET A 294 -8.41 30.24 -8.70
N GLU A 295 -9.02 29.99 -7.54
CA GLU A 295 -8.32 29.48 -6.35
C GLU A 295 -8.48 27.96 -6.13
N LYS A 296 -9.45 27.32 -6.78
CA LYS A 296 -9.87 25.93 -6.49
C LYS A 296 -8.71 24.92 -6.46
N ASP A 297 -7.75 25.04 -7.37
CA ASP A 297 -6.62 24.10 -7.45
C ASP A 297 -5.66 24.31 -6.28
N ALA A 298 -5.43 25.57 -5.88
CA ALA A 298 -4.61 25.91 -4.73
C ALA A 298 -5.28 25.48 -3.41
N LEU A 299 -6.60 25.67 -3.29
CA LEU A 299 -7.39 25.24 -2.12
C LEU A 299 -7.41 23.71 -2.00
N ALA A 300 -7.65 23.00 -3.12
CA ALA A 300 -7.64 21.55 -3.16
C ALA A 300 -6.26 20.99 -2.79
N LYS A 301 -5.19 21.58 -3.33
CA LYS A 301 -3.82 21.24 -2.99
C LYS A 301 -3.51 21.49 -1.51
N ALA A 302 -3.91 22.64 -0.95
CA ALA A 302 -3.65 22.96 0.45
C ALA A 302 -4.38 21.98 1.41
N ALA A 303 -5.63 21.62 1.11
CA ALA A 303 -6.37 20.64 1.88
C ALA A 303 -5.74 19.24 1.79
N HIS A 304 -5.30 18.84 0.61
CA HIS A 304 -4.60 17.58 0.39
C HIS A 304 -3.27 17.51 1.15
N ASP A 305 -2.39 18.49 0.95
CA ASP A 305 -1.05 18.55 1.55
C ASP A 305 -1.11 18.76 3.08
N ALA A 306 -2.22 19.29 3.59
CA ALA A 306 -2.47 19.32 5.03
C ALA A 306 -2.68 17.93 5.63
N ILE A 307 -3.23 16.98 4.87
CA ILE A 307 -3.47 15.60 5.32
C ILE A 307 -2.25 14.73 5.02
N VAL A 308 -1.74 14.81 3.80
CA VAL A 308 -0.62 14.00 3.31
C VAL A 308 0.69 14.71 3.65
N PRO A 309 1.60 14.09 4.43
CA PRO A 309 2.87 14.73 4.77
C PRO A 309 3.69 15.04 3.53
N ALA A 310 4.56 16.05 3.64
CA ALA A 310 5.55 16.35 2.60
C ALA A 310 6.37 15.08 2.29
N PRO A 311 6.82 14.90 1.03
CA PRO A 311 7.70 13.80 0.67
C PRO A 311 8.89 13.71 1.63
N GLY A 312 9.21 12.51 2.09
CA GLY A 312 10.41 12.30 2.91
C GLY A 312 11.68 12.64 2.13
N GLU A 313 12.69 13.13 2.83
CA GLU A 313 13.97 13.51 2.22
C GLU A 313 14.78 12.28 1.78
N GLY A 314 15.37 12.35 0.58
CA GLY A 314 16.41 11.44 0.10
C GLY A 314 16.00 10.50 -1.06
N PRO A 315 16.99 9.92 -1.77
CA PRO A 315 16.78 9.17 -3.02
C PRO A 315 16.13 7.78 -2.82
N TYR A 316 15.84 7.40 -1.58
CA TYR A 316 15.46 6.03 -1.22
C TYR A 316 14.06 5.63 -1.69
N LYS A 317 13.12 6.59 -1.77
CA LYS A 317 11.74 6.30 -2.19
C LYS A 317 11.70 5.81 -3.63
N ALA A 318 12.45 6.46 -4.52
CA ALA A 318 12.56 6.04 -5.91
C ALA A 318 13.11 4.63 -6.02
N ALA A 319 14.20 4.32 -5.31
CA ALA A 319 14.80 2.99 -5.29
C ALA A 319 13.85 1.92 -4.71
N PHE A 320 13.12 2.24 -3.64
CA PHE A 320 12.13 1.36 -3.03
C PHE A 320 11.02 0.94 -4.00
N PHE A 321 10.58 1.84 -4.88
CA PHE A 321 9.57 1.48 -5.86
C PHE A 321 10.17 0.85 -7.11
N LEU A 322 11.29 1.37 -7.60
CA LEU A 322 11.85 1.01 -8.91
C LEU A 322 12.75 -0.24 -8.88
N LEU A 323 13.26 -0.64 -7.70
CA LEU A 323 14.14 -1.79 -7.54
C LEU A 323 13.52 -2.91 -6.68
N LEU A 324 12.19 -2.94 -6.55
CA LEU A 324 11.48 -4.02 -5.88
C LEU A 324 11.93 -5.39 -6.45
N PRO A 325 12.19 -6.43 -5.65
CA PRO A 325 12.55 -7.74 -6.18
C PRO A 325 11.49 -8.20 -7.20
N GLY A 326 11.94 -8.61 -8.39
CA GLY A 326 11.08 -8.94 -9.53
C GLY A 326 10.83 -7.78 -10.51
N SER A 327 11.32 -6.57 -10.23
CA SER A 327 11.19 -5.40 -11.13
C SER A 327 11.91 -5.60 -12.46
N SER A 328 12.95 -6.43 -12.54
CA SER A 328 13.65 -6.75 -13.79
C SER A 328 12.68 -7.24 -14.88
N ARG A 329 11.69 -8.06 -14.49
CA ARG A 329 10.65 -8.58 -15.38
C ARG A 329 9.65 -7.51 -15.79
N VAL A 330 9.38 -6.53 -14.93
CA VAL A 330 8.52 -5.38 -15.22
C VAL A 330 9.18 -4.51 -16.28
N TYR A 331 10.47 -4.20 -16.13
CA TYR A 331 11.23 -3.48 -17.15
C TYR A 331 11.33 -4.26 -18.46
N ALA A 332 11.55 -5.57 -18.42
CA ALA A 332 11.57 -6.39 -19.63
C ALA A 332 10.22 -6.33 -20.38
N ALA A 333 9.10 -6.36 -19.66
CA ALA A 333 7.77 -6.18 -20.26
C ALA A 333 7.55 -4.75 -20.78
N TYR A 334 8.03 -3.74 -20.06
CA TYR A 334 8.01 -2.33 -20.49
C TYR A 334 8.80 -2.10 -21.78
N LEU A 335 10.05 -2.57 -21.85
CA LEU A 335 10.93 -2.44 -23.02
C LEU A 335 10.39 -3.11 -24.28
N LYS A 336 9.61 -4.18 -24.14
CA LYS A 336 8.91 -4.84 -25.26
C LYS A 336 7.76 -4.00 -25.83
N ARG A 337 7.17 -3.12 -25.01
CA ARG A 337 6.04 -2.26 -25.39
C ARG A 337 6.47 -0.91 -25.94
N LEU A 338 7.63 -0.43 -25.51
CA LEU A 338 8.31 0.68 -26.20
C LEU A 338 8.63 0.19 -27.62
N LYS A 339 7.92 0.71 -28.62
CA LYS A 339 8.30 0.57 -30.02
C LYS A 339 9.36 1.63 -30.28
#